data_AF-A0A384LHQ3-F1
#
_entry.id   AF-A0A384LHQ3-F1
#
_cell.length_a   1.000
_cell.length_b   1.000
_cell.length_c   1.000
_cell.angle_alpha   90.00
_cell.angle_beta   90.00
_cell.angle_gamma   90.00
#
_symmetry.space_group_name_H-M   'P 1'
#
loop_
_entity.id
_entity.type
_entity.pdbx_description
1 polymer ?
#
loop_
_entity_poly.entity_id
_entity_poly.type
_entity_poly.pdbx_seq_one_letter_code
_entity_poly.pdbx_strand_id
1 'polypeptide(L)'
;MRSLKRALPTTRGREFHLPNNPVYLIRRHSYHLHKNGDRSESTCGHPQPCVMLETEIFLDFKGHFYRGMDVRDLCRRATFDEVIFFFLHKRWPNESELKRKNCYVQNELNRFCERNVLEMGRLLQTSDPLQLIRIALLKFSHQSEQQTETEGEPKSTHDPLFNYLKILAASVKLLLRWGHSELVSPPMNDYADFTSFLIDAYPTEGKEVNFHNKGKEEDDAENLNASRESNESKGQTLTPHPWREERIKLLNAFLVCMCEQGINENTFFVRMLSSVQCHNYFSLCVSASTFYIDAFRNVDLRDSLEGFLRFVVPSVGTIKRGEHNKFHKNREPEGGHLRQGNHLDDEIATHLNVDFFFHKGNSYREKNAILKEHLTEYCNNTCEKNLHCLKHFEQVEEFFLKNQKKHASCYYYPLLTFHLLGVPLPLLPSVFFIMRLLSFMAHRQEQITNNKLVKYAGVYVGVPPRGFHMQPLHRGATSPH
;
A
#
# COMPACT_ATOMS: atom_id res chain seq x y z
N MET A 1 0.35 45.42 15.21
CA MET A 1 0.49 44.21 16.05
C MET A 1 -0.86 43.80 16.61
N ARG A 2 -1.49 42.76 16.07
CA ARG A 2 -2.61 42.03 16.70
C ARG A 2 -2.32 40.55 16.50
N SER A 3 -1.83 39.89 17.54
CA SER A 3 -1.57 38.45 17.53
C SER A 3 -2.90 37.70 17.52
N LEU A 4 -3.28 37.13 16.38
CA LEU A 4 -4.29 36.08 16.34
C LEU A 4 -3.67 34.82 16.96
N LYS A 5 -3.82 34.69 18.28
CA LYS A 5 -3.54 33.43 18.99
C LYS A 5 -4.49 32.37 18.43
N ARG A 6 -3.92 31.30 17.88
CA ARG A 6 -4.62 30.05 17.55
C ARG A 6 -5.51 29.66 18.73
N ALA A 7 -6.82 29.58 18.49
CA ALA A 7 -7.71 28.92 19.43
C ALA A 7 -7.34 27.44 19.45
N LEU A 8 -6.65 27.00 20.51
CA LEU A 8 -6.53 25.59 20.86
C LEU A 8 -7.95 25.03 21.02
N PRO A 9 -8.31 23.92 20.35
CA PRO A 9 -9.59 23.27 20.59
C PRO A 9 -9.63 22.80 22.05
N THR A 10 -10.58 23.32 22.81
CA THR A 10 -10.83 23.03 24.23
C THR A 10 -11.49 21.66 24.45
N THR A 11 -11.08 20.62 23.71
CA THR A 11 -11.54 19.26 23.94
C THR A 11 -10.36 18.36 24.29
N ARG A 12 -9.81 18.56 25.49
CA ARG A 12 -9.14 17.49 26.24
C ARG A 12 -10.23 16.52 26.70
N GLY A 13 -9.94 15.22 26.62
CA GLY A 13 -10.95 14.17 26.53
C GLY A 13 -11.88 13.99 27.72
N ARG A 14 -12.99 13.28 27.49
CA ARG A 14 -13.39 12.07 28.23
C ARG A 14 -14.78 11.50 27.90
N GLU A 15 -15.58 12.14 27.05
CA GLU A 15 -16.90 11.59 26.73
C GLU A 15 -17.14 11.56 25.22
N PHE A 16 -16.78 10.43 24.61
CA PHE A 16 -17.42 9.97 23.38
C PHE A 16 -18.28 8.77 23.76
N HIS A 17 -19.59 9.00 23.86
CA HIS A 17 -20.54 7.91 23.99
C HIS A 17 -20.70 7.26 22.62
N LEU A 18 -20.47 5.94 22.56
CA LEU A 18 -21.04 5.15 21.48
C LEU A 18 -22.54 5.49 21.41
N PRO A 19 -23.15 5.66 20.22
CA PRO A 19 -24.58 5.51 20.13
C PRO A 19 -24.92 4.17 20.80
N ASN A 20 -25.83 4.18 21.80
CA ASN A 20 -26.20 3.00 22.60
C ASN A 20 -26.68 1.80 21.76
N ASN A 21 -26.85 1.99 20.44
CA ASN A 21 -26.86 0.95 19.43
C ASN A 21 -25.92 1.37 18.28
N PRO A 22 -24.70 0.82 18.14
CA PRO A 22 -24.00 0.88 16.87
C PRO A 22 -24.92 0.21 15.84
N VAL A 23 -25.48 1.00 14.92
CA VAL A 23 -26.25 0.46 13.81
C VAL A 23 -25.23 -0.24 12.90
N TYR A 24 -25.05 -1.54 13.11
CA TYR A 24 -24.24 -2.38 12.23
C TYR A 24 -24.98 -2.54 10.91
N LEU A 25 -24.59 -1.76 9.91
CA LEU A 25 -25.04 -1.96 8.54
C LEU A 25 -24.18 -3.06 7.90
N ILE A 26 -24.68 -4.28 7.95
CA ILE A 26 -24.06 -5.43 7.28
C ILE A 26 -24.28 -5.27 5.77
N ARG A 27 -23.22 -4.99 5.01
CA ARG A 27 -23.28 -4.99 3.54
C ARG A 27 -23.19 -6.44 3.04
N ARG A 28 -24.27 -6.94 2.46
CA ARG A 28 -24.28 -8.21 1.72
C ARG A 28 -23.81 -7.95 0.29
N HIS A 29 -22.68 -8.55 -0.10
CA HIS A 29 -22.24 -8.53 -1.49
C HIS A 29 -23.03 -9.57 -2.30
N SER A 30 -24.00 -9.11 -3.08
CA SER A 30 -24.76 -9.94 -4.04
C SER A 30 -24.42 -9.50 -5.45
N TYR A 31 -23.84 -10.39 -6.27
CA TYR A 31 -23.54 -10.10 -7.67
C TYR A 31 -24.79 -10.41 -8.52
N HIS A 32 -25.45 -9.38 -9.08
CA HIS A 32 -26.52 -9.56 -10.07
C HIS A 32 -25.96 -9.31 -11.47
N LEU A 33 -25.93 -10.34 -12.32
CA LEU A 33 -25.72 -10.17 -13.75
C LEU A 33 -27.01 -9.62 -14.39
N HIS A 34 -26.87 -8.63 -15.28
CA HIS A 34 -27.95 -8.01 -16.03
C HIS A 34 -28.84 -9.05 -16.74
N LYS A 35 -30.17 -8.90 -16.56
CA LYS A 35 -31.18 -9.57 -17.40
C LYS A 35 -31.17 -8.93 -18.79
N ASN A 36 -30.60 -9.61 -19.78
CA ASN A 36 -31.12 -9.50 -21.14
C ASN A 36 -32.15 -10.61 -21.30
N GLY A 37 -33.37 -10.21 -21.66
CA GLY A 37 -34.47 -11.12 -21.87
C GLY A 37 -34.20 -12.00 -23.06
N ASP A 38 -34.09 -13.30 -22.81
CA ASP A 38 -34.61 -14.27 -23.74
C ASP A 38 -35.21 -15.43 -22.95
N ARG A 39 -36.46 -15.76 -23.27
CA ARG A 39 -37.17 -16.89 -22.67
C ARG A 39 -36.67 -18.16 -23.36
N SER A 40 -35.84 -18.93 -22.67
CA SER A 40 -35.73 -20.37 -22.94
C SER A 40 -35.80 -21.14 -21.63
N GLU A 41 -36.85 -21.92 -21.46
CA GLU A 41 -36.93 -22.94 -20.42
C GLU A 41 -35.83 -23.97 -20.67
N SER A 42 -34.86 -24.06 -19.76
CA SER A 42 -34.06 -25.26 -19.60
C SER A 42 -33.75 -25.51 -18.12
N THR A 43 -33.98 -26.75 -17.72
CA THR A 43 -33.88 -27.31 -16.39
C THR A 43 -32.42 -27.52 -15.99
N CYS A 44 -31.87 -26.59 -15.21
CA CYS A 44 -30.96 -26.78 -14.06
C CYS A 44 -30.42 -25.39 -13.71
N GLY A 45 -30.98 -24.76 -12.68
CA GLY A 45 -30.58 -23.42 -12.28
C GLY A 45 -29.09 -23.39 -12.00
N HIS A 46 -28.33 -22.63 -12.79
CA HIS A 46 -26.92 -22.37 -12.50
C HIS A 46 -26.83 -21.87 -11.06
N PRO A 47 -26.07 -22.54 -10.16
CA PRO A 47 -25.84 -22.01 -8.83
C PRO A 47 -25.12 -20.67 -9.00
N GLN A 48 -25.81 -19.57 -8.74
CA GLN A 48 -25.18 -18.25 -8.71
C GLN A 48 -24.15 -18.28 -7.58
N PRO A 49 -22.86 -18.00 -7.85
CA PRO A 49 -21.86 -17.95 -6.79
C PRO A 49 -22.18 -16.74 -5.89
N CYS A 50 -22.85 -17.01 -4.77
CA CYS A 50 -23.09 -16.02 -3.73
C CYS A 50 -22.01 -16.17 -2.67
N VAL A 51 -20.94 -15.39 -2.79
CA VAL A 51 -19.96 -15.23 -1.70
C VAL A 51 -20.52 -14.17 -0.75
N MET A 52 -21.27 -14.61 0.26
CA MET A 52 -21.73 -13.71 1.32
C MET A 52 -20.62 -13.56 2.36
N LEU A 53 -19.84 -12.49 2.25
CA LEU A 53 -18.94 -12.06 3.30
C LEU A 53 -19.57 -10.92 4.09
N GLU A 54 -19.59 -11.09 5.40
CA GLU A 54 -20.02 -10.09 6.35
C GLU A 54 -18.77 -9.43 6.93
N THR A 55 -18.80 -8.09 7.02
CA THR A 55 -17.73 -7.33 7.64
C THR A 55 -18.29 -6.13 8.39
N GLU A 56 -17.73 -5.86 9.57
CA GLU A 56 -17.95 -4.65 10.36
C GLU A 56 -16.80 -3.63 10.18
N ILE A 57 -15.77 -3.97 9.40
CA ILE A 57 -14.55 -3.13 9.28
C ILE A 57 -14.79 -1.95 8.35
N PHE A 58 -15.48 -2.17 7.22
CA PHE A 58 -15.66 -1.16 6.18
C PHE A 58 -17.10 -1.12 5.69
N LEU A 59 -17.63 0.10 5.58
CA LEU A 59 -18.89 0.38 4.94
C LEU A 59 -18.73 1.51 3.94
N ASP A 60 -19.34 1.32 2.77
CA ASP A 60 -19.49 2.36 1.75
C ASP A 60 -21.00 2.57 1.53
N PHE A 61 -21.49 3.69 2.06
CA PHE A 61 -22.90 4.09 2.04
C PHE A 61 -23.02 5.62 2.09
N LYS A 62 -23.12 6.27 0.92
CA LYS A 62 -23.10 7.75 0.77
C LYS A 62 -21.85 8.43 1.36
N GLY A 63 -20.82 7.64 1.66
CA GLY A 63 -19.60 8.01 2.37
C GLY A 63 -18.86 6.74 2.75
N HIS A 64 -17.62 6.88 3.23
CA HIS A 64 -16.82 5.76 3.70
C HIS A 64 -16.76 5.77 5.22
N PHE A 65 -16.97 4.59 5.81
CA PHE A 65 -16.91 4.41 7.25
C PHE A 65 -15.99 3.26 7.61
N TYR A 66 -15.12 3.49 8.59
CA TYR A 66 -14.31 2.45 9.23
C TYR A 66 -14.88 2.13 10.59
N ARG A 67 -15.38 0.90 10.76
CA ARG A 67 -16.09 0.46 11.98
C ARG A 67 -17.15 1.47 12.45
N GLY A 68 -17.89 2.04 11.51
CA GLY A 68 -18.96 3.01 11.76
C GLY A 68 -18.52 4.48 11.87
N MET A 69 -17.22 4.78 11.88
CA MET A 69 -16.70 6.15 11.94
C MET A 69 -16.45 6.70 10.52
N ASP A 70 -16.92 7.92 10.24
CA ASP A 70 -16.67 8.57 8.95
C ASP A 70 -15.15 8.76 8.74
N VAL A 71 -14.64 8.30 7.60
CA VAL A 71 -13.23 8.41 7.23
C VAL A 71 -12.77 9.86 7.21
N ARG A 72 -13.63 10.80 6.81
CA ARG A 72 -13.34 12.25 6.83
C ARG A 72 -13.04 12.75 8.24
N ASP A 73 -13.80 12.28 9.22
CA ASP A 73 -13.58 12.63 10.63
C ASP A 73 -12.33 11.96 11.20
N LEU A 74 -12.09 10.71 10.84
CA LEU A 74 -10.87 9.99 11.22
C LEU A 74 -9.62 10.71 10.72
N CYS A 75 -9.57 11.10 9.44
CA CYS A 75 -8.42 11.81 8.87
C CYS A 75 -8.15 13.17 9.54
N ARG A 76 -9.18 13.83 10.08
CA ARG A 76 -9.06 15.13 10.76
C ARG A 76 -8.71 15.05 12.24
N ARG A 77 -9.12 13.98 12.92
CA ARG A 77 -9.12 13.92 14.40
C ARG A 77 -8.26 12.81 14.98
N ALA A 78 -7.94 11.78 14.22
CA ALA A 78 -7.21 10.61 14.69
C ALA A 78 -5.83 10.52 14.05
N THR A 79 -4.87 10.07 14.85
CA THR A 79 -3.57 9.62 14.36
C THR A 79 -3.69 8.20 13.79
N PHE A 80 -2.82 7.86 12.85
CA PHE A 80 -2.76 6.51 12.29
C PHE A 80 -2.49 5.47 13.38
N ASP A 81 -1.67 5.82 14.37
CA ASP A 81 -1.39 5.03 15.56
C ASP A 81 -2.62 4.75 16.43
N GLU A 82 -3.53 5.72 16.59
CA GLU A 82 -4.83 5.48 17.23
C GLU A 82 -5.74 4.61 16.35
N VAL A 83 -5.70 4.81 15.02
CA VAL A 83 -6.46 4.00 14.06
C VAL A 83 -5.99 2.53 14.06
N ILE A 84 -4.70 2.26 14.21
CA ILE A 84 -4.16 0.91 14.38
C ILE A 84 -4.82 0.22 15.58
N PHE A 85 -4.86 0.92 16.72
CA PHE A 85 -5.48 0.41 17.93
C PHE A 85 -7.00 0.20 17.74
N PHE A 86 -7.68 1.19 17.15
CA PHE A 86 -9.10 1.12 16.84
C PHE A 86 -9.47 -0.06 15.93
N PHE A 87 -8.65 -0.35 14.92
CA PHE A 87 -8.91 -1.46 13.99
C PHE A 87 -8.76 -2.83 14.65
N LEU A 88 -7.71 -3.00 15.47
CA LEU A 88 -7.34 -4.30 16.04
C LEU A 88 -8.04 -4.60 17.37
N HIS A 89 -8.32 -3.58 18.19
CA HIS A 89 -9.00 -3.73 19.49
C HIS A 89 -10.46 -3.26 19.49
N LYS A 90 -10.96 -2.71 18.36
CA LYS A 90 -12.35 -2.26 18.19
C LYS A 90 -12.81 -1.17 19.17
N ARG A 91 -11.86 -0.42 19.74
CA ARG A 91 -12.10 0.72 20.64
C ARG A 91 -10.95 1.72 20.55
N TRP A 92 -11.18 2.93 21.04
CA TRP A 92 -10.11 3.92 21.15
C TRP A 92 -9.11 3.56 22.26
N PRO A 93 -7.81 3.86 22.06
CA PRO A 93 -6.81 3.71 23.11
C PRO A 93 -6.91 4.84 24.14
N ASN A 94 -6.45 4.57 25.36
CA ASN A 94 -6.12 5.62 26.31
C ASN A 94 -4.64 6.05 26.19
N GLU A 95 -4.28 7.15 26.86
CA GLU A 95 -2.91 7.70 26.80
C GLU A 95 -1.84 6.73 27.29
N SER A 96 -2.13 5.94 28.33
CA SER A 96 -1.20 4.93 28.87
C SER A 96 -0.96 3.78 27.89
N GLU A 97 -2.00 3.38 27.16
CA GLU A 97 -1.92 2.34 26.12
C GLU A 97 -1.11 2.82 24.91
N LEU A 98 -1.32 4.06 24.46
CA LEU A 98 -0.49 4.67 23.41
C LEU A 98 0.98 4.74 23.81
N LYS A 99 1.27 5.16 25.06
CA LYS A 99 2.64 5.18 25.60
C LYS A 99 3.27 3.79 25.63
N ARG A 100 2.53 2.78 26.09
CA ARG A 100 3.00 1.39 26.11
C ARG A 100 3.30 0.88 24.69
N LYS A 101 2.41 1.18 23.74
CA LYS A 101 2.56 0.83 22.33
C LYS A 101 3.80 1.51 21.72
N ASN A 102 4.05 2.78 22.01
CA ASN A 102 5.25 3.49 21.57
C ASN A 102 6.54 2.87 22.14
N CYS A 103 6.55 2.59 23.45
CA CYS A 103 7.68 1.91 24.10
C CYS A 103 7.93 0.53 23.51
N TYR A 104 6.88 -0.23 23.20
CA TYR A 104 6.99 -1.52 22.53
C TYR A 104 7.64 -1.40 21.15
N VAL A 105 7.19 -0.45 20.31
CA VAL A 105 7.80 -0.20 19.00
C VAL A 105 9.25 0.20 19.14
N GLN A 106 9.59 1.09 20.07
CA GLN A 106 10.98 1.50 20.32
C GLN A 106 11.86 0.30 20.74
N ASN A 107 11.35 -0.58 21.59
CA ASN A 107 12.07 -1.78 22.00
C ASN A 107 12.29 -2.74 20.83
N GLU A 108 11.28 -2.95 19.98
CA GLU A 108 11.41 -3.78 18.78
C GLU A 108 12.36 -3.17 17.75
N LEU A 109 12.38 -1.84 17.58
CA LEU A 109 13.36 -1.11 16.75
C LEU A 109 14.80 -1.36 17.23
N ASN A 110 15.00 -1.41 18.55
CA ASN A 110 16.32 -1.68 19.15
C ASN A 110 16.70 -3.16 19.03
N ARG A 111 15.74 -4.08 19.18
CA ARG A 111 15.94 -5.54 19.03
C ARG A 111 16.26 -5.94 17.59
N PHE A 112 15.64 -5.28 16.61
CA PHE A 112 15.92 -5.51 15.19
C PHE A 112 17.24 -4.84 14.80
N CYS A 113 18.34 -5.46 15.24
CA CYS A 113 19.67 -4.88 15.16
C CYS A 113 20.14 -4.68 13.71
N GLU A 114 21.09 -3.75 13.53
CA GLU A 114 21.65 -3.39 12.23
C GLU A 114 22.27 -4.59 11.49
N ARG A 115 22.82 -5.56 12.22
CA ARG A 115 23.36 -6.79 11.64
C ARG A 115 22.30 -7.58 10.87
N ASN A 116 21.09 -7.70 11.41
CA ASN A 116 19.98 -8.36 10.72
C ASN A 116 19.66 -7.65 9.40
N VAL A 117 19.66 -6.31 9.41
CA VAL A 117 19.38 -5.49 8.23
C VAL A 117 20.45 -5.69 7.16
N LEU A 118 21.73 -5.63 7.54
CA LEU A 118 22.86 -5.79 6.64
C LEU A 118 22.92 -7.20 6.05
N GLU A 119 22.64 -8.23 6.85
CA GLU A 119 22.58 -9.62 6.39
C GLU A 119 21.47 -9.81 5.34
N MET A 120 20.26 -9.29 5.59
CA MET A 120 19.16 -9.36 4.62
C MET A 120 19.47 -8.58 3.33
N GLY A 121 20.11 -7.41 3.44
CA GLY A 121 20.54 -6.63 2.28
C GLY A 121 21.55 -7.37 1.41
N ARG A 122 22.54 -8.02 2.02
CA ARG A 122 23.53 -8.84 1.30
C ARG A 122 22.91 -10.05 0.61
N LEU A 123 21.96 -10.72 1.26
CA LEU A 123 21.33 -11.94 0.74
C LEU A 123 20.56 -11.71 -0.56
N LEU A 124 19.88 -10.58 -0.69
CA LEU A 124 19.05 -10.33 -1.85
C LEU A 124 19.84 -9.82 -3.07
N GLN A 125 20.98 -9.15 -2.86
CA GLN A 125 21.57 -8.25 -3.87
C GLN A 125 20.58 -7.22 -4.45
N THR A 126 19.34 -7.15 -3.93
CA THR A 126 18.28 -6.25 -4.39
C THR A 126 18.19 -5.07 -3.46
N SER A 127 18.04 -3.89 -4.06
CA SER A 127 17.79 -2.63 -3.36
C SER A 127 16.30 -2.30 -3.30
N ASP A 128 15.40 -3.26 -3.08
CA ASP A 128 13.96 -2.96 -2.93
C ASP A 128 13.51 -3.06 -1.46
N PRO A 129 12.95 -1.99 -0.87
CA PRO A 129 12.58 -2.00 0.55
C PRO A 129 11.45 -2.98 0.89
N LEU A 130 10.51 -3.23 -0.03
CA LEU A 130 9.39 -4.13 0.24
C LEU A 130 9.85 -5.60 0.21
N GLN A 131 10.80 -5.94 -0.65
CA GLN A 131 11.47 -7.24 -0.64
C GLN A 131 12.21 -7.51 0.68
N LEU A 132 12.90 -6.49 1.21
CA LEU A 132 13.56 -6.59 2.53
C LEU A 132 12.54 -6.84 3.65
N ILE A 133 11.40 -6.13 3.62
CA ILE A 133 10.30 -6.35 4.56
C ILE A 133 9.77 -7.79 4.44
N ARG A 134 9.60 -8.31 3.22
CA ARG A 134 9.15 -9.69 3.00
C ARG A 134 10.10 -10.72 3.61
N ILE A 135 11.42 -10.53 3.54
CA ILE A 135 12.39 -11.41 4.20
C ILE A 135 12.28 -11.32 5.72
N ALA A 136 12.14 -10.12 6.28
CA ALA A 136 11.94 -9.96 7.72
C ALA A 136 10.67 -10.71 8.18
N LEU A 137 9.59 -10.66 7.40
CA LEU A 137 8.37 -11.43 7.65
C LEU A 137 8.60 -12.95 7.58
N LEU A 138 9.40 -13.42 6.62
CA LEU A 138 9.77 -14.84 6.52
C LEU A 138 10.56 -15.29 7.75
N LYS A 139 11.52 -14.47 8.22
CA LYS A 139 12.26 -14.71 9.45
C LYS A 139 11.34 -14.79 10.67
N PHE A 140 10.37 -13.87 10.79
CA PHE A 140 9.39 -13.91 11.87
C PHE A 140 8.48 -15.14 11.80
N SER A 141 8.09 -15.56 10.59
CA SER A 141 7.32 -16.79 10.38
C SER A 141 8.09 -18.01 10.89
N HIS A 142 9.34 -18.17 10.48
CA HIS A 142 10.17 -19.28 10.90
C HIS A 142 10.41 -19.31 12.42
N GLN A 143 10.67 -18.15 13.03
CA GLN A 143 10.83 -18.04 14.48
C GLN A 143 9.54 -18.41 15.24
N SER A 144 8.37 -18.04 14.71
CA SER A 144 7.09 -18.37 15.35
C SER A 144 6.76 -19.87 15.29
N GLU A 145 7.16 -20.54 14.21
CA GLU A 145 6.98 -22.00 14.07
C GLU A 145 7.87 -22.76 15.07
N GLN A 146 9.15 -22.38 15.19
CA GLN A 146 10.08 -22.99 16.14
C GLN A 146 9.61 -22.86 17.59
N GLN A 147 9.08 -21.69 17.98
CA GLN A 147 8.53 -21.45 19.32
C GLN A 147 7.32 -22.34 19.61
N THR A 148 6.47 -22.56 18.61
CA THR A 148 5.27 -23.40 18.75
C THR A 148 5.64 -24.88 18.93
N GLU A 149 6.71 -25.34 18.29
CA GLU A 149 7.22 -26.71 18.40
C GLU A 149 7.93 -27.00 19.73
N THR A 150 8.58 -26.01 20.34
CA THR A 150 9.42 -26.20 21.54
C THR A 150 8.70 -25.99 22.87
N GLU A 151 7.71 -25.10 22.95
CA GLU A 151 7.08 -24.72 24.24
C GLU A 151 5.66 -25.28 24.45
N GLY A 152 5.05 -25.93 23.45
CA GLY A 152 3.59 -26.14 23.44
C GLY A 152 2.84 -24.80 23.33
N GLU A 153 1.52 -24.80 23.10
CA GLU A 153 0.76 -23.57 22.81
C GLU A 153 1.12 -22.39 23.75
N PRO A 154 1.72 -21.28 23.25
CA PRO A 154 2.11 -20.17 24.09
C PRO A 154 0.85 -19.43 24.55
N LYS A 155 0.49 -19.56 25.84
CA LYS A 155 -0.64 -18.85 26.47
C LYS A 155 -0.44 -17.33 26.63
N SER A 156 0.65 -16.77 26.11
CA SER A 156 1.01 -15.36 26.27
C SER A 156 1.48 -14.78 24.93
N THR A 157 0.80 -13.71 24.48
CA THR A 157 1.08 -12.86 23.29
C THR A 157 0.43 -13.22 21.93
N HIS A 158 -0.81 -13.71 21.90
CA HIS A 158 -1.61 -13.76 20.65
C HIS A 158 -2.28 -12.41 20.27
N ASP A 159 -1.93 -11.30 20.91
CA ASP A 159 -2.54 -10.01 20.60
C ASP A 159 -2.12 -9.54 19.20
N PRO A 160 -3.06 -9.41 18.23
CA PRO A 160 -2.75 -8.95 16.89
C PRO A 160 -2.07 -7.58 16.89
N LEU A 161 -2.34 -6.71 17.87
CA LEU A 161 -1.69 -5.42 17.98
C LEU A 161 -0.16 -5.56 18.06
N PHE A 162 0.37 -6.37 18.98
CA PHE A 162 1.82 -6.50 19.14
C PHE A 162 2.49 -7.13 17.91
N ASN A 163 1.80 -8.06 17.24
CA ASN A 163 2.30 -8.63 15.99
C ASN A 163 2.37 -7.58 14.86
N TYR A 164 1.38 -6.69 14.74
CA TYR A 164 1.46 -5.56 13.81
C TYR A 164 2.65 -4.64 14.16
N LEU A 165 2.77 -4.26 15.43
CA LEU A 165 3.79 -3.32 15.89
C LEU A 165 5.21 -3.88 15.70
N LYS A 166 5.40 -5.19 15.88
CA LYS A 166 6.66 -5.88 15.58
C LYS A 166 7.02 -5.75 14.10
N ILE A 167 6.05 -5.96 13.20
CA ILE A 167 6.26 -5.79 11.76
C ILE A 167 6.52 -4.32 11.42
N LEU A 168 5.76 -3.40 12.01
CA LEU A 168 5.93 -1.96 11.83
C LEU A 168 7.34 -1.52 12.22
N ALA A 169 7.83 -1.92 13.39
CA ALA A 169 9.17 -1.61 13.86
C ALA A 169 10.25 -2.12 12.90
N ALA A 170 10.19 -3.41 12.53
CA ALA A 170 11.17 -3.98 11.60
C ALA A 170 11.13 -3.29 10.22
N SER A 171 9.92 -3.00 9.72
CA SER A 171 9.73 -2.33 8.44
C SER A 171 10.30 -0.91 8.47
N VAL A 172 9.97 -0.13 9.50
CA VAL A 172 10.52 1.21 9.69
C VAL A 172 12.05 1.18 9.73
N LYS A 173 12.65 0.26 10.48
CA LYS A 173 14.11 0.12 10.55
C LYS A 173 14.74 -0.17 9.19
N LEU A 174 14.11 -1.04 8.39
CA LEU A 174 14.55 -1.37 7.02
C LEU A 174 14.42 -0.16 6.10
N LEU A 175 13.30 0.56 6.15
CA LEU A 175 13.07 1.75 5.35
C LEU A 175 14.12 2.82 5.66
N LEU A 176 14.42 3.07 6.93
CA LEU A 176 15.49 3.99 7.32
C LEU A 176 16.85 3.60 6.73
N ARG A 177 17.24 2.33 6.87
CA ARG A 177 18.55 1.89 6.36
C ARG A 177 18.63 1.91 4.85
N TRP A 178 17.52 1.70 4.17
CA TRP A 178 17.46 1.79 2.73
C TRP A 178 17.48 3.24 2.22
N GLY A 179 16.72 4.12 2.88
CA GLY A 179 16.54 5.51 2.44
C GLY A 179 17.74 6.42 2.71
N HIS A 180 18.72 5.96 3.50
CA HIS A 180 19.97 6.67 3.77
C HIS A 180 21.17 5.84 3.29
N SER A 181 22.20 6.50 2.76
CA SER A 181 23.47 5.84 2.41
C SER A 181 24.07 5.16 3.66
N GLU A 182 24.72 4.00 3.49
CA GLU A 182 25.29 3.16 4.57
C GLU A 182 26.20 3.92 5.55
N LEU A 183 26.68 5.12 5.17
CA LEU A 183 27.61 5.94 5.94
C LEU A 183 26.95 6.85 6.98
N VAL A 184 25.63 7.08 6.95
CA VAL A 184 24.95 7.98 7.91
C VAL A 184 23.57 7.44 8.26
N SER A 185 23.46 6.68 9.36
CA SER A 185 22.15 6.48 10.00
C SER A 185 21.64 7.85 10.49
N PRO A 186 20.40 8.27 10.16
CA PRO A 186 19.85 9.48 10.72
C PRO A 186 19.82 9.37 12.25
N PRO A 187 20.00 10.47 12.99
CA PRO A 187 19.87 10.45 14.44
C PRO A 187 18.46 9.94 14.80
N MET A 188 18.40 8.73 15.37
CA MET A 188 17.12 8.14 15.79
C MET A 188 16.62 8.91 17.01
N ASN A 189 15.61 9.74 16.81
CA ASN A 189 14.77 10.20 17.90
C ASN A 189 13.94 9.03 18.44
N ASP A 190 13.51 9.15 19.69
CA ASP A 190 12.57 8.19 20.28
C ASP A 190 11.28 8.14 19.46
N TYR A 191 10.78 6.92 19.23
CA TYR A 191 9.53 6.69 18.51
C TYR A 191 8.35 7.32 19.25
N ALA A 192 7.75 8.34 18.63
CA ALA A 192 6.54 9.00 19.12
C ALA A 192 5.28 8.46 18.42
N ASP A 193 5.26 8.47 17.10
CA ASP A 193 4.21 7.89 16.26
C ASP A 193 4.79 7.62 14.87
N PHE A 194 4.11 6.81 14.06
CA PHE A 194 4.66 6.37 12.78
C PHE A 194 4.84 7.53 11.79
N THR A 195 3.92 8.50 11.82
CA THR A 195 3.92 9.61 10.85
C THR A 195 5.02 10.62 11.13
N SER A 196 5.16 11.06 12.38
CA SER A 196 6.23 11.96 12.79
C SER A 196 7.59 11.31 12.59
N PHE A 197 7.71 10.03 12.95
CA PHE A 197 8.95 9.29 12.79
C PHE A 197 9.38 9.20 11.31
N LEU A 198 8.46 8.92 10.38
CA LEU A 198 8.79 8.87 8.96
C LEU A 198 9.14 10.25 8.39
N ILE A 199 8.44 11.32 8.79
CA ILE A 199 8.73 12.69 8.33
C ILE A 199 10.07 13.20 8.85
N ASP A 200 10.40 12.89 10.11
CA ASP A 200 11.65 13.30 10.74
C ASP A 200 12.87 12.54 10.18
N ALA A 201 12.66 11.29 9.73
CA ALA A 201 13.68 10.51 9.07
C ALA A 201 14.10 11.09 7.71
N TYR A 202 13.18 11.72 6.98
CA TYR A 202 13.42 12.29 5.65
C TYR A 202 13.25 13.81 5.65
N PRO A 203 14.18 14.57 6.28
CA PRO A 203 14.15 16.02 6.25
C PRO A 203 14.45 16.52 4.84
N THR A 204 13.55 17.32 4.27
CA THR A 204 13.68 17.88 2.93
C THR A 204 14.70 19.03 2.92
N GLU A 205 16.01 18.73 2.89
CA GLU A 205 17.05 19.66 2.39
C GLU A 205 18.23 18.91 1.73
N GLY A 206 18.37 19.08 0.41
CA GLY A 206 19.70 19.28 -0.21
C GLY A 206 20.58 18.08 -0.54
N LYS A 207 20.08 17.07 -1.27
CA LYS A 207 20.79 16.38 -2.36
C LYS A 207 19.88 15.29 -2.92
N GLU A 208 19.53 15.41 -4.20
CA GLU A 208 19.21 14.22 -4.98
C GLU A 208 20.38 13.26 -4.81
N VAL A 209 20.19 12.18 -4.06
CA VAL A 209 21.12 11.06 -4.07
C VAL A 209 20.99 10.49 -5.48
N ASN A 210 21.93 10.84 -6.36
CA ASN A 210 22.04 10.27 -7.69
C ASN A 210 22.28 8.76 -7.55
N PHE A 211 21.22 7.96 -7.68
CA PHE A 211 21.24 6.50 -7.63
C PHE A 211 21.88 5.87 -8.91
N HIS A 212 22.73 6.59 -9.64
CA HIS A 212 23.17 6.21 -10.99
C HIS A 212 24.66 5.95 -11.21
N ASN A 213 25.49 5.92 -10.17
CA ASN A 213 26.86 5.42 -10.29
C ASN A 213 27.09 4.18 -9.42
N LYS A 214 26.57 3.02 -9.86
CA LYS A 214 27.12 1.71 -9.51
C LYS A 214 27.37 0.96 -10.81
N GLY A 215 28.46 1.34 -11.47
CA GLY A 215 28.85 0.78 -12.75
C GLY A 215 30.14 1.41 -13.26
N LYS A 216 31.21 1.35 -12.44
CA LYS A 216 32.63 1.39 -12.81
C LYS A 216 33.46 1.61 -11.54
N GLU A 217 33.87 0.52 -10.92
CA GLU A 217 35.07 0.48 -10.08
C GLU A 217 35.97 -0.59 -10.70
N GLU A 218 36.90 -0.15 -11.54
CA GLU A 218 38.16 -0.84 -11.80
C GLU A 218 39.23 0.25 -11.84
N ASP A 219 40.35 -0.06 -11.17
CA ASP A 219 41.63 0.65 -11.13
C ASP A 219 41.68 2.02 -10.45
N ASP A 220 42.07 2.01 -9.17
CA ASP A 220 43.37 2.58 -8.76
C ASP A 220 43.55 2.38 -7.24
N ALA A 221 44.25 1.30 -6.90
CA ALA A 221 44.84 1.11 -5.59
C ALA A 221 46.22 1.78 -5.61
N GLU A 222 46.35 2.97 -5.02
CA GLU A 222 47.61 3.46 -4.44
C GLU A 222 47.43 4.82 -3.74
N ASN A 223 48.07 4.97 -2.56
CA ASN A 223 48.30 6.21 -1.80
C ASN A 223 47.10 6.81 -1.03
N LEU A 224 47.17 7.19 0.25
CA LEU A 224 48.28 7.45 1.16
C LEU A 224 47.75 7.38 2.60
N ASN A 225 48.53 6.72 3.47
CA ASN A 225 48.48 6.94 4.90
C ASN A 225 48.91 8.40 5.19
N ALA A 226 47.99 9.24 5.65
CA ALA A 226 48.33 10.44 6.42
C ALA A 226 47.10 10.97 7.18
N SER A 227 47.33 11.39 8.43
CA SER A 227 46.42 12.14 9.31
C SER A 227 45.16 11.43 9.83
N ARG A 228 45.37 10.56 10.82
CA ARG A 228 44.47 10.41 11.97
C ARG A 228 44.48 11.71 12.79
N GLU A 229 43.50 12.58 12.60
CA GLU A 229 42.98 13.44 13.67
C GLU A 229 41.45 13.49 13.54
N SER A 230 40.79 12.78 14.44
CA SER A 230 39.36 12.72 14.61
C SER A 230 38.84 14.06 15.14
N ASN A 231 38.37 14.93 14.25
CA ASN A 231 37.41 15.95 14.63
C ASN A 231 36.02 15.31 14.66
N GLU A 232 35.59 14.89 15.86
CA GLU A 232 34.19 14.65 16.17
C GLU A 232 33.39 15.91 15.82
N SER A 233 32.68 15.89 14.69
CA SER A 233 31.72 16.93 14.37
C SER A 233 30.56 16.83 15.35
N LYS A 234 30.59 17.69 16.38
CA LYS A 234 29.50 17.98 17.30
C LYS A 234 28.17 18.05 16.54
N GLY A 235 27.17 17.34 17.06
CA GLY A 235 25.86 17.16 16.46
C GLY A 235 25.26 18.48 15.96
N GLN A 236 25.08 18.58 14.65
CA GLN A 236 24.26 19.62 14.05
C GLN A 236 22.83 19.43 14.57
N THR A 237 22.36 20.37 15.38
CA THR A 237 20.97 20.45 15.77
C THR A 237 20.16 20.73 14.51
N LEU A 238 19.60 19.67 13.92
CA LEU A 238 18.81 19.77 12.70
C LEU A 238 17.62 20.69 13.00
N THR A 239 17.58 21.87 12.38
CA THR A 239 16.44 22.78 12.55
C THR A 239 15.21 22.10 11.96
N PRO A 240 14.07 22.04 12.69
CA PRO A 240 12.87 21.40 12.17
C PRO A 240 12.42 22.10 10.89
N HIS A 241 12.13 21.31 9.85
CA HIS A 241 11.62 21.82 8.59
C HIS A 241 10.40 22.75 8.83
N PRO A 242 10.30 23.91 8.15
CA PRO A 242 9.30 24.94 8.46
C PRO A 242 7.85 24.44 8.43
N TRP A 243 7.58 23.43 7.59
CA TRP A 243 6.26 22.81 7.45
C TRP A 243 6.15 21.41 8.08
N ARG A 244 6.96 21.08 9.08
CA ARG A 244 6.96 19.75 9.73
C ARG A 244 5.55 19.28 10.11
N GLU A 245 4.79 20.11 10.82
CA GLU A 245 3.44 19.76 11.28
C GLU A 245 2.46 19.51 10.12
N GLU A 246 2.54 20.32 9.06
CA GLU A 246 1.70 20.15 7.87
C GLU A 246 2.06 18.88 7.10
N ARG A 247 3.37 18.53 7.05
CA ARG A 247 3.85 17.26 6.47
C ARG A 247 3.31 16.05 7.22
N ILE A 248 3.35 16.09 8.56
CA ILE A 248 2.83 15.02 9.42
C ILE A 248 1.32 14.86 9.22
N LYS A 249 0.55 15.95 9.20
CA LYS A 249 -0.89 15.91 8.97
C LYS A 249 -1.25 15.27 7.63
N LEU A 250 -0.59 15.67 6.55
CA LEU A 250 -0.87 15.14 5.22
C LEU A 250 -0.53 13.65 5.13
N LEU A 251 0.63 13.24 5.65
CA LEU A 251 1.02 11.82 5.70
C LEU A 251 0.02 11.00 6.53
N ASN A 252 -0.39 11.51 7.69
CA ASN A 252 -1.38 10.88 8.55
C ASN A 252 -2.72 10.71 7.83
N ALA A 253 -3.21 11.75 7.17
CA ALA A 253 -4.45 11.69 6.41
C ALA A 253 -4.38 10.66 5.28
N PHE A 254 -3.25 10.57 4.55
CA PHE A 254 -3.02 9.52 3.55
C PHE A 254 -3.10 8.13 4.17
N LEU A 255 -2.36 7.88 5.26
CA LEU A 255 -2.32 6.57 5.91
C LEU A 255 -3.69 6.15 6.43
N VAL A 256 -4.41 7.05 7.09
CA VAL A 256 -5.75 6.77 7.59
C VAL A 256 -6.72 6.57 6.42
N CYS A 257 -6.73 7.44 5.42
CA CYS A 257 -7.70 7.39 4.33
C CYS A 257 -7.57 6.09 3.51
N MET A 258 -6.35 5.61 3.27
CA MET A 258 -6.10 4.50 2.33
C MET A 258 -5.87 3.13 3.00
N CYS A 259 -5.85 3.04 4.34
CA CYS A 259 -5.49 1.80 5.05
C CYS A 259 -6.46 0.64 4.86
N GLU A 260 -7.72 0.90 4.53
CA GLU A 260 -8.76 -0.09 4.28
C GLU A 260 -9.30 0.13 2.86
N GLN A 261 -9.66 -0.93 2.13
CA GLN A 261 -10.09 -0.84 0.72
C GLN A 261 -11.33 -1.70 0.42
N GLY A 262 -12.03 -2.15 1.45
CA GLY A 262 -13.16 -3.05 1.36
C GLY A 262 -12.76 -4.48 1.00
N ILE A 263 -13.76 -5.25 0.61
CA ILE A 263 -13.59 -6.63 0.11
C ILE A 263 -13.18 -6.56 -1.37
N ASN A 264 -11.88 -6.37 -1.62
CA ASN A 264 -11.24 -6.55 -2.93
C ASN A 264 -10.62 -7.95 -3.05
N GLU A 265 -9.99 -8.28 -4.18
CA GLU A 265 -9.38 -9.61 -4.39
C GLU A 265 -8.35 -9.98 -3.32
N ASN A 266 -7.54 -9.00 -2.89
CA ASN A 266 -6.48 -9.22 -1.89
C ASN A 266 -7.07 -9.46 -0.50
N THR A 267 -8.05 -8.65 -0.08
CA THR A 267 -8.74 -8.84 1.21
C THR A 267 -9.50 -10.17 1.22
N PHE A 268 -10.15 -10.53 0.10
CA PHE A 268 -10.83 -11.81 -0.05
C PHE A 268 -9.87 -12.98 0.12
N PHE A 269 -8.73 -12.94 -0.58
CA PHE A 269 -7.72 -13.98 -0.51
C PHE A 269 -7.13 -14.12 0.90
N VAL A 270 -6.85 -13.01 1.58
CA VAL A 270 -6.39 -13.01 2.98
C VAL A 270 -7.41 -13.71 3.90
N ARG A 271 -8.72 -13.45 3.73
CA ARG A 271 -9.77 -14.14 4.51
C ARG A 271 -9.84 -15.63 4.17
N MET A 272 -9.68 -15.98 2.89
CA MET A 272 -9.61 -17.39 2.48
C MET A 272 -8.44 -18.11 3.15
N LEU A 273 -7.22 -17.56 3.06
CA LEU A 273 -6.04 -18.13 3.71
C LEU A 273 -6.20 -18.22 5.22
N SER A 274 -6.80 -17.22 5.86
CA SER A 274 -7.03 -17.21 7.30
C SER A 274 -7.93 -18.36 7.77
N SER A 275 -8.76 -18.92 6.89
CA SER A 275 -9.61 -20.07 7.19
C SER A 275 -8.84 -21.41 7.18
N VAL A 276 -7.66 -21.45 6.57
CA VAL A 276 -6.80 -22.64 6.44
C VAL A 276 -5.56 -22.54 7.35
N GLN A 277 -4.93 -21.36 7.42
CA GLN A 277 -3.71 -21.07 8.17
C GLN A 277 -4.01 -20.21 9.41
N CYS A 278 -4.85 -20.71 10.31
CA CYS A 278 -5.25 -19.96 11.52
C CYS A 278 -4.10 -19.74 12.52
N HIS A 279 -3.04 -20.54 12.47
CA HIS A 279 -1.96 -20.51 13.47
C HIS A 279 -0.75 -19.64 13.08
N ASN A 280 -0.39 -19.55 11.80
CA ASN A 280 0.78 -18.76 11.39
C ASN A 280 0.38 -17.36 10.90
N TYR A 281 0.50 -16.40 11.81
CA TYR A 281 0.19 -15.00 11.56
C TYR A 281 1.13 -14.35 10.52
N PHE A 282 2.44 -14.62 10.58
CA PHE A 282 3.44 -13.98 9.71
C PHE A 282 3.43 -14.55 8.28
N SER A 283 3.10 -15.83 8.10
CA SER A 283 2.91 -16.44 6.76
C SER A 283 1.84 -15.72 5.93
N LEU A 284 0.77 -15.28 6.57
CA LEU A 284 -0.26 -14.47 5.91
C LEU A 284 0.30 -13.11 5.49
N CYS A 285 1.11 -12.47 6.33
CA CYS A 285 1.78 -11.21 6.02
C CYS A 285 2.76 -11.37 4.84
N VAL A 286 3.49 -12.49 4.76
CA VAL A 286 4.35 -12.83 3.62
C VAL A 286 3.53 -12.91 2.33
N SER A 287 2.39 -13.61 2.37
CA SER A 287 1.46 -13.69 1.24
C SER A 287 0.95 -12.31 0.83
N ALA A 288 0.54 -11.49 1.81
CA ALA A 288 0.07 -10.13 1.58
C ALA A 288 1.14 -9.22 0.95
N SER A 289 2.40 -9.34 1.36
CA SER A 289 3.50 -8.55 0.77
C SER A 289 3.71 -8.86 -0.71
N THR A 290 3.43 -10.10 -1.12
CA THR A 290 3.59 -10.54 -2.50
C THR A 290 2.61 -9.83 -3.45
N PHE A 291 1.40 -9.47 -2.99
CA PHE A 291 0.46 -8.69 -3.81
C PHE A 291 1.02 -7.32 -4.19
N TYR A 292 1.68 -6.65 -3.24
CA TYR A 292 2.23 -5.32 -3.48
C TYR A 292 3.54 -5.40 -4.26
N ILE A 293 4.37 -6.42 -4.05
CA ILE A 293 5.54 -6.66 -4.90
C ILE A 293 5.09 -6.86 -6.35
N ASP A 294 4.06 -7.67 -6.59
CA ASP A 294 3.59 -7.95 -7.94
C ASP A 294 2.89 -6.72 -8.58
N ALA A 295 2.05 -6.02 -7.81
CA ALA A 295 1.36 -4.81 -8.28
C ALA A 295 2.33 -3.70 -8.74
N PHE A 296 3.48 -3.57 -8.08
CA PHE A 296 4.49 -2.55 -8.41
C PHE A 296 5.64 -3.08 -9.27
N ARG A 297 5.64 -4.37 -9.65
CA ARG A 297 6.79 -5.04 -10.30
C ARG A 297 7.27 -4.35 -11.56
N ASN A 298 6.35 -3.83 -12.36
CA ASN A 298 6.60 -3.20 -13.65
C ASN A 298 6.33 -1.69 -13.64
N VAL A 299 6.25 -1.07 -12.45
CA VAL A 299 5.90 0.34 -12.30
C VAL A 299 7.13 1.13 -11.85
N ASP A 300 7.67 1.96 -12.74
CA ASP A 300 8.66 2.97 -12.33
C ASP A 300 7.93 4.22 -11.82
N LEU A 301 7.97 4.43 -10.51
CA LEU A 301 7.30 5.55 -9.85
C LEU A 301 7.94 6.90 -10.18
N ARG A 302 9.25 6.97 -10.42
CA ARG A 302 9.95 8.22 -10.73
C ARG A 302 9.60 8.66 -12.14
N ASP A 303 9.69 7.74 -13.10
CA ASP A 303 9.35 8.02 -14.50
C ASP A 303 7.87 8.36 -14.64
N SER A 304 6.99 7.64 -13.92
CA SER A 304 5.56 7.93 -13.93
C SER A 304 5.27 9.33 -13.33
N LEU A 305 5.91 9.69 -12.21
CA LEU A 305 5.77 11.02 -11.61
C LEU A 305 6.24 12.12 -12.58
N GLU A 306 7.43 11.97 -13.16
CA GLU A 306 7.99 12.96 -14.08
C GLU A 306 7.13 13.08 -15.34
N GLY A 307 6.64 11.95 -15.85
CA GLY A 307 5.69 11.92 -16.94
C GLY A 307 4.41 12.68 -16.62
N PHE A 308 3.81 12.47 -15.43
CA PHE A 308 2.60 13.22 -15.04
C PHE A 308 2.88 14.71 -14.84
N LEU A 309 4.02 15.08 -14.25
CA LEU A 309 4.43 16.48 -14.08
C LEU A 309 4.64 17.19 -15.43
N ARG A 310 5.16 16.48 -16.44
CA ARG A 310 5.37 17.01 -17.80
C ARG A 310 4.17 16.87 -18.72
N PHE A 311 3.14 16.12 -18.32
CA PHE A 311 1.99 15.82 -19.17
C PHE A 311 1.26 17.11 -19.56
N VAL A 312 1.21 17.42 -20.86
CA VAL A 312 0.53 18.61 -21.37
C VAL A 312 -0.96 18.30 -21.53
N VAL A 313 -1.81 18.91 -20.72
CA VAL A 313 -3.28 18.75 -20.80
C VAL A 313 -3.81 19.58 -21.99
N PRO A 314 -4.34 18.95 -23.05
CA PRO A 314 -4.89 19.68 -24.20
C PRO A 314 -6.14 20.46 -23.79
N SER A 315 -6.20 21.76 -24.13
CA SER A 315 -7.36 22.60 -23.82
C SER A 315 -8.62 22.16 -24.58
N VAL A 316 -9.78 22.21 -23.91
CA VAL A 316 -11.10 21.70 -24.35
C VAL A 316 -11.66 22.39 -25.63
N GLY A 317 -10.94 23.35 -26.24
CA GLY A 317 -11.37 24.10 -27.42
C GLY A 317 -10.90 23.57 -28.79
N THR A 318 -9.99 22.59 -28.84
CA THR A 318 -9.29 22.21 -30.09
C THR A 318 -9.49 20.76 -30.52
N ILE A 319 -10.46 20.04 -29.95
CA ILE A 319 -10.81 18.71 -30.45
C ILE A 319 -12.15 18.80 -31.18
N LYS A 320 -12.10 19.28 -32.44
CA LYS A 320 -13.17 18.98 -33.38
C LYS A 320 -13.19 17.46 -33.60
N ARG A 321 -14.39 16.88 -33.60
CA ARG A 321 -14.71 15.43 -33.63
C ARG A 321 -14.26 14.68 -34.92
N GLY A 322 -13.19 15.14 -35.57
CA GLY A 322 -12.54 14.54 -36.74
C GLY A 322 -11.01 14.76 -36.77
N GLU A 323 -10.39 15.29 -35.71
CA GLU A 323 -8.95 15.59 -35.67
C GLU A 323 -8.15 14.63 -34.77
N HIS A 324 -8.43 13.32 -34.83
CA HIS A 324 -7.47 12.30 -34.35
C HIS A 324 -6.13 12.36 -35.11
N ASN A 325 -6.05 13.10 -36.23
CA ASN A 325 -4.88 13.17 -37.10
C ASN A 325 -4.01 14.44 -36.97
N LYS A 326 -4.15 15.27 -35.92
CA LYS A 326 -3.35 16.50 -35.78
C LYS A 326 -2.21 16.47 -34.75
N PHE A 327 -1.95 15.34 -34.10
CA PHE A 327 -0.63 15.08 -33.49
C PHE A 327 0.46 14.75 -34.54
N HIS A 328 0.13 14.74 -35.84
CA HIS A 328 0.98 14.21 -36.90
C HIS A 328 1.99 15.17 -37.56
N LYS A 329 2.02 16.47 -37.25
CA LYS A 329 3.02 17.36 -37.87
C LYS A 329 3.45 18.45 -36.89
N ASN A 330 4.65 18.29 -36.34
CA ASN A 330 5.67 19.34 -36.31
C ASN A 330 6.98 18.80 -35.73
N ARG A 331 7.83 18.24 -36.60
CA ARG A 331 9.30 18.41 -36.67
C ARG A 331 9.84 17.41 -37.69
N GLU A 332 10.07 17.88 -38.92
CA GLU A 332 11.11 17.30 -39.78
C GLU A 332 12.43 18.01 -39.41
N PRO A 333 13.54 17.25 -39.39
CA PRO A 333 14.46 17.36 -40.51
C PRO A 333 14.73 16.00 -41.16
N GLU A 334 14.52 16.00 -42.47
CA GLU A 334 15.16 15.22 -43.54
C GLU A 334 15.69 13.81 -43.23
N GLY A 335 15.00 12.81 -43.80
CA GLY A 335 15.64 11.66 -44.46
C GLY A 335 15.43 10.29 -43.81
N GLY A 336 14.46 9.52 -44.31
CA GLY A 336 14.57 8.06 -44.37
C GLY A 336 13.45 7.21 -43.77
N HIS A 337 12.51 6.81 -44.63
CA HIS A 337 11.68 5.59 -44.62
C HIS A 337 10.53 5.42 -43.61
N LEU A 338 9.33 5.22 -44.19
CA LEU A 338 8.05 4.96 -43.55
C LEU A 338 8.00 3.63 -42.78
N ARG A 339 7.46 3.69 -41.56
CA ARG A 339 6.56 2.66 -40.99
C ARG A 339 5.31 3.34 -40.42
N GLN A 340 4.14 2.94 -40.92
CA GLN A 340 2.82 3.43 -40.49
C GLN A 340 2.33 2.71 -39.22
N GLY A 341 1.72 3.47 -38.30
CA GLY A 341 0.67 2.99 -37.37
C GLY A 341 1.00 2.96 -35.86
N ASN A 342 0.24 3.73 -35.07
CA ASN A 342 -0.11 3.56 -33.64
C ASN A 342 0.94 3.56 -32.52
N HIS A 343 2.24 3.64 -32.77
CA HIS A 343 3.21 3.46 -31.67
C HIS A 343 3.28 4.58 -30.60
N LEU A 344 2.94 5.84 -30.92
CA LEU A 344 3.24 6.97 -30.03
C LEU A 344 2.30 7.08 -28.80
N ASP A 345 1.01 6.80 -28.98
CA ASP A 345 0.02 6.81 -27.89
C ASP A 345 0.25 5.63 -26.93
N ASP A 346 0.62 4.47 -27.48
CA ASP A 346 1.00 3.30 -26.71
C ASP A 346 2.31 3.54 -25.95
N GLU A 347 3.32 4.17 -26.55
CA GLU A 347 4.59 4.51 -25.87
C GLU A 347 4.39 5.46 -24.68
N ILE A 348 3.60 6.53 -24.84
CA ILE A 348 3.30 7.47 -23.75
C ILE A 348 2.49 6.78 -22.64
N ALA A 349 1.50 5.97 -23.00
CA ALA A 349 0.68 5.24 -22.03
C ALA A 349 1.50 4.18 -21.26
N THR A 350 2.47 3.56 -21.94
CA THR A 350 3.38 2.56 -21.35
C THR A 350 4.38 3.21 -20.41
N HIS A 351 4.97 4.35 -20.78
CA HIS A 351 5.91 5.09 -19.92
C HIS A 351 5.24 5.68 -18.65
N LEU A 352 3.97 6.07 -18.74
CA LEU A 352 3.21 6.63 -17.62
C LEU A 352 2.57 5.56 -16.72
N ASN A 353 2.64 4.28 -17.10
CA ASN A 353 1.87 3.20 -16.46
C ASN A 353 0.40 3.59 -16.25
N VAL A 354 -0.24 4.16 -17.28
CA VAL A 354 -1.55 4.81 -17.15
C VAL A 354 -2.58 3.87 -16.52
N ASP A 355 -2.58 2.59 -16.89
CA ASP A 355 -3.56 1.61 -16.39
C ASP A 355 -3.39 1.28 -14.89
N PHE A 356 -2.19 1.51 -14.32
CA PHE A 356 -1.94 1.39 -12.88
C PHE A 356 -2.50 2.58 -12.11
N PHE A 357 -2.36 3.79 -12.65
CA PHE A 357 -2.81 5.03 -12.03
C PHE A 357 -4.25 5.42 -12.37
N PHE A 358 -4.80 4.87 -13.45
CA PHE A 358 -6.13 5.19 -13.97
C PHE A 358 -6.84 3.93 -14.45
N HIS A 359 -8.01 3.65 -13.88
CA HIS A 359 -8.80 2.47 -14.23
C HIS A 359 -10.27 2.80 -14.42
N LYS A 360 -11.03 1.92 -15.09
CA LYS A 360 -12.46 2.13 -15.38
C LYS A 360 -13.35 2.16 -14.13
N GLY A 361 -12.94 1.50 -13.04
CA GLY A 361 -13.68 1.50 -11.77
C GLY A 361 -13.64 2.85 -11.08
N ASN A 362 -14.65 3.20 -10.29
CA ASN A 362 -14.72 4.46 -9.53
C ASN A 362 -14.59 4.28 -8.01
N SER A 363 -14.18 3.09 -7.56
CA SER A 363 -14.17 2.66 -6.15
C SER A 363 -13.36 3.56 -5.22
N TYR A 364 -12.37 4.29 -5.75
CA TYR A 364 -11.51 5.18 -4.96
C TYR A 364 -11.86 6.66 -5.08
N ARG A 365 -12.89 7.02 -5.87
CA ARG A 365 -13.24 8.42 -6.13
C ARG A 365 -13.46 9.22 -4.85
N GLU A 366 -14.21 8.67 -3.91
CA GLU A 366 -14.54 9.35 -2.66
C GLU A 366 -13.30 9.46 -1.75
N LYS A 367 -12.49 8.39 -1.61
CA LYS A 367 -11.22 8.45 -0.86
C LYS A 367 -10.21 9.43 -1.45
N ASN A 368 -10.12 9.48 -2.78
CA ASN A 368 -9.30 10.45 -3.48
C ASN A 368 -9.82 11.89 -3.26
N ALA A 369 -11.15 12.09 -3.15
CA ALA A 369 -11.71 13.39 -2.79
C ALA A 369 -11.31 13.80 -1.35
N ILE A 370 -11.38 12.88 -0.38
CA ILE A 370 -10.92 13.12 1.00
C ILE A 370 -9.43 13.48 1.02
N LEU A 371 -8.58 12.69 0.34
CA LEU A 371 -7.15 12.97 0.29
C LEU A 371 -6.83 14.31 -0.41
N LYS A 372 -7.58 14.68 -1.46
CA LYS A 372 -7.47 15.98 -2.14
C LYS A 372 -7.77 17.17 -1.23
N GLU A 373 -8.72 17.04 -0.30
CA GLU A 373 -8.98 18.10 0.70
C GLU A 373 -7.74 18.37 1.55
N HIS A 374 -7.08 17.31 2.04
CA HIS A 374 -5.85 17.42 2.82
C HIS A 374 -4.66 17.89 1.99
N LEU A 375 -4.55 17.47 0.72
CA LEU A 375 -3.55 17.99 -0.21
C LEU A 375 -3.74 19.49 -0.47
N THR A 376 -4.98 19.93 -0.63
CA THR A 376 -5.32 21.36 -0.83
C THR A 376 -4.93 22.18 0.40
N GLU A 377 -5.28 21.71 1.60
CA GLU A 377 -4.88 22.35 2.86
C GLU A 377 -3.35 22.46 2.97
N TYR A 378 -2.63 21.35 2.73
CA TYR A 378 -1.17 21.33 2.73
C TYR A 378 -0.57 22.32 1.73
N CYS A 379 -1.05 22.32 0.49
CA CYS A 379 -0.54 23.20 -0.55
C CYS A 379 -0.77 24.69 -0.21
N ASN A 380 -1.95 25.03 0.31
CA ASN A 380 -2.27 26.40 0.74
C ASN A 380 -1.39 26.86 1.93
N ASN A 381 -1.02 25.95 2.82
CA ASN A 381 -0.22 26.26 4.01
C ASN A 381 1.31 26.26 3.75
N THR A 382 1.77 25.72 2.62
CA THR A 382 3.20 25.56 2.31
C THR A 382 3.71 26.57 1.29
N CYS A 383 3.47 26.34 -0.01
CA CYS A 383 3.94 27.23 -1.08
C CYS A 383 3.10 27.12 -2.37
N GLU A 384 3.16 28.18 -3.19
CA GLU A 384 2.43 28.26 -4.46
C GLU A 384 2.86 27.19 -5.47
N LYS A 385 4.13 26.78 -5.46
CA LYS A 385 4.64 25.68 -6.31
C LYS A 385 3.88 24.38 -6.03
N ASN A 386 3.65 24.04 -4.77
CA ASN A 386 2.91 22.84 -4.38
C ASN A 386 1.45 22.91 -4.86
N LEU A 387 0.83 24.09 -4.74
CA LEU A 387 -0.53 24.34 -5.22
C LEU A 387 -0.63 24.17 -6.75
N HIS A 388 0.34 24.68 -7.51
CA HIS A 388 0.41 24.47 -8.96
C HIS A 388 0.55 22.99 -9.32
N CYS A 389 1.42 22.24 -8.62
CA CYS A 389 1.56 20.80 -8.82
C CYS A 389 0.24 20.05 -8.57
N LEU A 390 -0.48 20.38 -7.50
CA LEU A 390 -1.78 19.77 -7.22
C LEU A 390 -2.81 20.08 -8.31
N LYS A 391 -2.90 21.35 -8.74
CA LYS A 391 -3.82 21.76 -9.80
C LYS A 391 -3.53 21.06 -11.12
N HIS A 392 -2.26 20.87 -11.46
CA HIS A 392 -1.84 20.10 -12.61
C HIS A 392 -2.32 18.65 -12.55
N PHE A 393 -2.10 17.97 -11.41
CA PHE A 393 -2.61 16.61 -11.21
C PHE A 393 -4.13 16.50 -11.31
N GLU A 394 -4.88 17.49 -10.82
CA GLU A 394 -6.34 17.54 -10.98
C GLU A 394 -6.77 17.70 -12.46
N GLN A 395 -6.04 18.50 -13.24
CA GLN A 395 -6.29 18.65 -14.68
C GLN A 395 -6.01 17.36 -15.45
N VAL A 396 -4.94 16.65 -15.09
CA VAL A 396 -4.61 15.33 -15.66
C VAL A 396 -5.69 14.30 -15.31
N GLU A 397 -6.15 14.25 -14.06
CA GLU A 397 -7.28 13.40 -13.66
C GLU A 397 -8.53 13.70 -14.50
N GLU A 398 -8.88 14.98 -14.63
CA GLU A 398 -10.05 15.40 -15.39
C GLU A 398 -9.93 15.04 -16.89
N PHE A 399 -8.72 15.13 -17.46
CA PHE A 399 -8.44 14.71 -18.82
C PHE A 399 -8.72 13.20 -19.01
N PHE A 400 -8.17 12.34 -18.15
CA PHE A 400 -8.39 10.88 -18.26
C PHE A 400 -9.85 10.50 -18.01
N LEU A 401 -10.53 11.21 -17.11
CA LEU A 401 -11.95 11.00 -16.85
C LEU A 401 -12.81 11.36 -18.06
N LYS A 402 -12.59 12.55 -18.66
CA LYS A 402 -13.40 13.03 -19.79
C LYS A 402 -13.13 12.24 -21.08
N ASN A 403 -11.86 11.98 -21.38
CA ASN A 403 -11.46 11.41 -22.67
C ASN A 403 -11.43 9.88 -22.68
N GLN A 404 -11.07 9.25 -21.55
CA GLN A 404 -10.90 7.79 -21.48
C GLN A 404 -11.88 7.10 -20.52
N LYS A 405 -12.73 7.85 -19.80
CA LYS A 405 -13.62 7.32 -18.75
C LYS A 405 -12.85 6.49 -17.71
N LYS A 406 -11.61 6.88 -17.43
CA LYS A 406 -10.78 6.26 -16.38
C LYS A 406 -10.75 7.19 -15.17
N HIS A 407 -10.91 6.61 -13.99
CA HIS A 407 -10.80 7.30 -12.71
C HIS A 407 -9.41 7.06 -12.12
N ALA A 408 -8.90 8.05 -11.37
CA ALA A 408 -7.67 7.91 -10.61
C ALA A 408 -7.77 6.72 -9.64
N SER A 409 -6.74 5.88 -9.63
CA SER A 409 -6.61 4.75 -8.71
C SER A 409 -6.25 5.23 -7.32
N CYS A 410 -6.17 4.30 -6.36
CA CYS A 410 -5.69 4.61 -5.02
C CYS A 410 -4.21 5.02 -4.98
N TYR A 411 -3.44 4.87 -6.06
CA TYR A 411 -2.01 5.17 -6.10
C TYR A 411 -1.67 6.55 -6.68
N TYR A 412 -2.59 7.18 -7.41
CA TYR A 412 -2.33 8.43 -8.14
C TYR A 412 -2.04 9.63 -7.22
N TYR A 413 -2.93 9.93 -6.28
CA TYR A 413 -2.70 11.01 -5.32
C TYR A 413 -1.61 10.71 -4.30
N PRO A 414 -1.44 9.45 -3.82
CA PRO A 414 -0.28 9.12 -2.99
C PRO A 414 1.07 9.30 -3.66
N LEU A 415 1.18 9.12 -4.99
CA LEU A 415 2.37 9.47 -5.75
C LEU A 415 2.71 10.95 -5.57
N LEU A 416 1.72 11.83 -5.75
CA LEU A 416 1.87 13.27 -5.49
C LEU A 416 2.17 13.56 -4.02
N THR A 417 1.50 12.90 -3.09
CA THR A 417 1.74 13.06 -1.65
C THR A 417 3.20 12.80 -1.30
N PHE A 418 3.80 11.71 -1.78
CA PHE A 418 5.19 11.40 -1.51
C PHE A 418 6.14 12.44 -2.12
N HIS A 419 5.85 12.88 -3.35
CA HIS A 419 6.60 13.95 -4.00
C HIS A 419 6.59 15.26 -3.18
N LEU A 420 5.41 15.72 -2.77
CA LEU A 420 5.25 16.97 -2.01
C LEU A 420 5.88 16.88 -0.62
N LEU A 421 5.80 15.72 0.03
CA LEU A 421 6.41 15.48 1.33
C LEU A 421 7.92 15.26 1.25
N GLY A 422 8.48 15.07 0.05
CA GLY A 422 9.89 14.72 -0.19
C GLY A 422 10.30 13.38 0.41
N VAL A 423 9.36 12.45 0.56
CA VAL A 423 9.64 11.07 0.97
C VAL A 423 10.05 10.30 -0.29
N PRO A 424 11.16 9.52 -0.27
CA PRO A 424 11.61 8.81 -1.47
C PRO A 424 10.53 7.90 -2.07
N LEU A 425 10.21 8.08 -3.36
CA LEU A 425 9.16 7.33 -4.05
C LEU A 425 9.30 5.80 -3.96
N PRO A 426 10.51 5.20 -3.98
CA PRO A 426 10.64 3.75 -3.82
C PRO A 426 10.17 3.21 -2.45
N LEU A 427 9.94 4.08 -1.45
CA LEU A 427 9.32 3.68 -0.18
C LEU A 427 7.80 3.56 -0.28
N LEU A 428 7.16 4.14 -1.30
CA LEU A 428 5.71 4.16 -1.46
C LEU A 428 5.08 2.77 -1.40
N PRO A 429 5.58 1.73 -2.12
CA PRO A 429 5.02 0.38 -2.05
C PRO A 429 5.09 -0.20 -0.62
N SER A 430 6.18 0.07 0.09
CA SER A 430 6.39 -0.42 1.46
C SER A 430 5.47 0.26 2.46
N VAL A 431 5.33 1.57 2.37
CA VAL A 431 4.40 2.32 3.24
C VAL A 431 2.95 1.92 2.94
N PHE A 432 2.60 1.73 1.66
CA PHE A 432 1.28 1.20 1.27
C PHE A 432 1.03 -0.18 1.87
N PHE A 433 2.02 -1.08 1.79
CA PHE A 433 1.92 -2.41 2.36
C PHE A 433 1.71 -2.36 3.88
N ILE A 434 2.54 -1.62 4.62
CA ILE A 434 2.42 -1.47 6.09
C ILE A 434 1.03 -0.95 6.46
N MET A 435 0.58 0.10 5.77
CA MET A 435 -0.72 0.71 5.99
C MET A 435 -1.88 -0.28 5.71
N ARG A 436 -1.79 -1.05 4.62
CA ARG A 436 -2.82 -2.04 4.22
C ARG A 436 -2.79 -3.30 5.06
N LEU A 437 -1.63 -3.65 5.61
CA LEU A 437 -1.46 -4.79 6.50
C LEU A 437 -2.38 -4.68 7.72
N LEU A 438 -2.58 -3.47 8.26
CA LEU A 438 -3.52 -3.23 9.36
C LEU A 438 -4.92 -3.79 9.06
N SER A 439 -5.43 -3.49 7.86
CA SER A 439 -6.74 -3.95 7.43
C SER A 439 -6.75 -5.46 7.16
N PHE A 440 -5.72 -6.02 6.52
CA PHE A 440 -5.63 -7.47 6.34
C PHE A 440 -5.67 -8.23 7.65
N MET A 441 -5.02 -7.70 8.69
CA MET A 441 -5.10 -8.28 10.03
C MET A 441 -6.45 -8.15 10.69
N ALA A 442 -7.12 -7.00 10.54
CA ALA A 442 -8.46 -6.82 11.06
C ALA A 442 -9.42 -7.82 10.40
N HIS A 443 -9.34 -7.99 9.07
CA HIS A 443 -10.12 -8.97 8.31
C HIS A 443 -9.77 -10.41 8.68
N ARG A 444 -8.48 -10.72 8.92
CA ARG A 444 -8.06 -12.02 9.48
C ARG A 444 -8.74 -12.29 10.81
N GLN A 445 -8.69 -11.32 11.74
CA GLN A 445 -9.26 -11.49 13.07
C GLN A 445 -10.78 -11.67 13.02
N GLU A 446 -11.46 -10.89 12.18
CA GLU A 446 -12.89 -11.05 11.91
C GLU A 446 -13.19 -12.44 11.33
N GLN A 447 -12.40 -12.90 10.37
CA GLN A 447 -12.59 -14.21 9.74
C GLN A 447 -12.40 -15.37 10.73
N ILE A 448 -11.35 -15.32 11.55
CA ILE A 448 -11.08 -16.35 12.57
C ILE A 448 -12.19 -16.35 13.64
N THR A 449 -12.61 -15.17 14.09
CA THR A 449 -13.69 -15.05 15.08
C THR A 449 -15.02 -15.58 14.54
N ASN A 450 -15.32 -15.32 13.27
CA ASN A 450 -16.54 -15.82 12.62
C ASN A 450 -16.50 -17.33 12.36
N ASN A 451 -15.31 -17.95 12.33
CA ASN A 451 -15.07 -19.38 12.14
C ASN A 451 -15.84 -20.00 10.95
N LYS A 452 -16.01 -19.23 9.86
CA LYS A 452 -16.69 -19.68 8.63
C LYS A 452 -15.66 -20.16 7.62
N LEU A 453 -15.68 -21.45 7.28
CA LEU A 453 -14.82 -21.99 6.23
C LEU A 453 -15.31 -21.53 4.84
N VAL A 454 -14.44 -20.87 4.08
CA VAL A 454 -14.70 -20.55 2.67
C VAL A 454 -14.48 -21.82 1.84
N LYS A 455 -15.57 -22.47 1.41
CA LYS A 455 -15.53 -23.61 0.48
C LYS A 455 -15.91 -23.16 -0.93
N TYR A 456 -15.16 -23.63 -1.92
CA TYR A 456 -15.47 -23.45 -3.33
C TYR A 456 -15.93 -24.79 -3.93
N ALA A 457 -16.86 -24.71 -4.88
CA ALA A 457 -17.26 -25.84 -5.71
C ALA A 457 -16.88 -25.51 -7.15
N GLY A 458 -16.31 -26.48 -7.86
CA GLY A 458 -16.03 -26.40 -9.29
C GLY A 458 -17.07 -27.17 -10.08
N VAL A 459 -17.34 -26.73 -11.32
CA VAL A 459 -18.07 -27.54 -12.30
C VAL A 459 -17.03 -28.29 -13.13
N TYR A 460 -17.00 -29.63 -12.99
CA TYR A 460 -16.11 -30.46 -13.78
C TYR A 460 -16.62 -30.56 -15.22
N VAL A 461 -15.82 -30.08 -16.18
CA VAL A 461 -16.10 -30.13 -17.63
C VAL A 461 -15.12 -31.03 -18.39
N GLY A 462 -14.33 -31.83 -17.65
CA GLY A 462 -13.39 -32.78 -18.24
C GLY A 462 -14.07 -34.02 -18.80
N VAL A 463 -13.32 -34.81 -19.57
CA VAL A 463 -13.81 -36.07 -20.11
C VAL A 463 -14.02 -37.05 -18.95
N PRO A 464 -15.24 -37.61 -18.75
CA PRO A 464 -15.48 -38.58 -17.70
C PRO A 464 -14.57 -39.81 -17.92
N PRO A 465 -14.12 -40.46 -16.84
CA PRO A 465 -13.24 -41.62 -16.95
C PRO A 465 -13.88 -42.68 -17.83
N ARG A 466 -13.29 -42.93 -19.00
CA ARG A 466 -13.66 -44.06 -19.85
C ARG A 466 -13.17 -45.28 -19.11
N GLY A 467 -14.10 -46.16 -18.71
CA GLY A 467 -13.77 -47.35 -17.92
C GLY A 467 -12.54 -48.03 -18.48
N PHE A 468 -11.57 -48.33 -17.61
CA PHE A 468 -10.46 -49.21 -17.95
C PHE A 468 -11.06 -50.44 -18.60
N HIS A 469 -10.98 -50.55 -19.93
CA HIS A 469 -11.01 -51.86 -20.55
C HIS A 469 -9.70 -52.52 -20.10
N MET A 470 -9.73 -53.13 -18.91
CA MET A 470 -8.88 -54.27 -18.65
C MET A 470 -9.28 -55.29 -19.71
N GLN A 471 -8.57 -55.30 -20.84
CA GLN A 471 -8.61 -56.44 -21.72
C GLN A 471 -8.20 -57.63 -20.84
N PRO A 472 -9.06 -58.65 -20.68
CA PRO A 472 -8.62 -59.84 -19.98
C PRO A 472 -7.46 -60.38 -20.79
N LEU A 473 -6.27 -60.50 -20.18
CA LEU A 473 -5.19 -61.28 -20.76
C LEU A 473 -5.81 -62.63 -21.17
N HIS A 474 -5.79 -62.93 -22.46
CA HIS A 474 -6.15 -64.24 -22.97
C HIS A 474 -5.41 -65.29 -22.13
N ARG A 475 -6.14 -65.98 -21.24
CA ARG A 475 -5.67 -67.25 -20.71
C ARG A 475 -5.53 -68.15 -21.93
N GLY A 476 -4.29 -68.45 -22.29
CA GLY A 476 -3.98 -69.40 -23.34
C GLY A 476 -4.76 -70.68 -23.09
N ALA A 477 -5.67 -71.00 -24.00
CA ALA A 477 -6.21 -72.34 -24.10
C ALA A 477 -5.08 -73.25 -24.59
N THR A 478 -4.40 -73.92 -23.67
CA THR A 478 -3.74 -75.19 -23.99
C THR A 478 -4.85 -76.21 -24.24
N SER A 479 -4.97 -76.70 -25.47
CA SER A 479 -5.89 -77.80 -25.80
C SER A 479 -5.50 -79.07 -25.06
N PRO A 480 -6.46 -79.91 -24.63
CA PRO A 480 -6.17 -81.21 -24.06
C PRO A 480 -5.76 -82.21 -25.15
N HIS A 481 -4.85 -83.12 -24.79
CA HIS A 481 -4.79 -84.45 -25.42
C HIS A 481 -5.91 -85.33 -24.90
#